data_AF-A0A929CEC0-F1
#
_entry.id   AF-A0A929CEC0-F1
#
_cell.length_a   1.000
_cell.length_b   1.000
_cell.length_c   1.000
_cell.angle_alpha   90.00
_cell.angle_beta   90.00
_cell.angle_gamma   90.00
#
_symmetry.space_group_name_H-M   'P 1'
#
loop_
_entity.id
_entity.type
_entity.pdbx_description
1 polymer ?
#
loop_
_entity_poly.entity_id
_entity_poly.type
_entity_poly.pdbx_seq_one_letter_code
_entity_poly.pdbx_strand_id
1 'polypeptide(L)'
;NFDNEIMLEDIEMVIRPRWGLSLLSKITRIAGAGYFILDVVNNSITGSPTIVDENTVMISAGLVAFSYVLVPFHDKRMKSGEKWRIKVLNMSMDEDVPNPFRQ
;
A
#
# COMPACT_ATOMS: atom_id res chain seq x y z
N ASN A 1 -36.41 -12.37 -1.28
CA ASN A 1 -35.44 -13.39 -0.83
C ASN A 1 -34.07 -12.78 -0.93
N PHE A 2 -33.52 -12.31 0.18
CA PHE A 2 -32.11 -11.94 0.26
C PHE A 2 -31.40 -13.15 0.83
N ASP A 3 -30.57 -13.81 0.02
CA ASP A 3 -30.05 -15.15 0.34
C ASP A 3 -28.90 -15.13 1.37
N ASN A 4 -28.45 -13.95 1.83
CA ASN A 4 -27.51 -13.78 2.96
C ASN A 4 -27.53 -12.32 3.46
N GLU A 5 -28.23 -12.05 4.57
CA GLU A 5 -28.16 -10.76 5.26
C GLU A 5 -27.04 -10.82 6.31
N ILE A 6 -25.94 -10.09 6.10
CA ILE A 6 -24.89 -9.92 7.11
C ILE A 6 -25.35 -8.79 8.03
N MET A 7 -25.67 -9.11 9.28
CA MET A 7 -26.03 -8.10 10.27
C MET A 7 -24.78 -7.26 10.61
N LEU A 8 -24.94 -5.94 10.72
CA LEU A 8 -23.84 -5.02 11.06
C LEU A 8 -23.18 -5.34 12.41
N GLU A 9 -23.92 -6.04 13.27
CA GLU A 9 -23.51 -6.53 14.59
C GLU A 9 -22.51 -7.70 14.50
N ASP A 10 -22.52 -8.45 13.40
CA ASP A 10 -21.59 -9.57 13.13
C ASP A 10 -20.23 -9.10 12.59
N ILE A 11 -20.03 -7.80 12.40
CA ILE A 11 -18.77 -7.24 11.90
C ILE A 11 -17.75 -7.15 13.04
N GLU A 12 -16.94 -8.20 13.17
CA GLU A 12 -15.85 -8.29 14.15
C GLU A 12 -14.73 -7.26 13.89
N MET A 13 -14.38 -7.01 12.62
CA MET A 13 -13.28 -6.14 12.24
C MET A 13 -13.49 -5.44 10.91
N VAL A 14 -13.24 -4.12 10.88
CA VAL A 14 -13.13 -3.35 9.63
C VAL A 14 -11.67 -3.04 9.35
N ILE A 15 -11.17 -3.51 8.22
CA ILE A 15 -9.81 -3.24 7.74
C ILE A 15 -9.88 -2.16 6.68
N ARG A 16 -9.16 -1.06 6.90
CA ARG A 16 -8.98 -0.03 5.87
C ARG A 16 -7.58 -0.16 5.25
N PRO A 17 -7.47 -0.53 3.96
CA PRO A 17 -6.18 -0.58 3.29
C PRO A 17 -5.64 0.84 3.07
N ARG A 18 -4.34 1.02 3.31
CA ARG A 18 -3.59 2.23 2.98
C ARG A 18 -2.81 2.00 1.70
N TRP A 19 -3.49 2.20 0.56
CA TRP A 19 -2.93 1.95 -0.77
C TRP A 19 -1.57 2.63 -1.00
N GLY A 20 -1.38 3.87 -0.52
CA GLY A 20 -0.11 4.59 -0.67
C GLY A 20 1.08 3.91 0.02
N LEU A 21 0.90 3.39 1.24
CA LEU A 21 1.98 2.66 1.94
C LEU A 21 2.25 1.31 1.29
N SER A 22 1.20 0.62 0.85
CA SER A 22 1.32 -0.63 0.10
C SER A 22 2.10 -0.44 -1.21
N LEU A 23 1.81 0.64 -1.93
CA LEU A 23 2.51 0.99 -3.16
C LEU A 23 3.97 1.35 -2.87
N LEU A 24 4.23 2.18 -1.86
CA LEU A 24 5.59 2.57 -1.47
C LEU A 24 6.44 1.35 -1.11
N SER A 25 5.92 0.41 -0.31
CA SER A 25 6.60 -0.84 0.02
C SER A 25 6.95 -1.66 -1.23
N LYS A 26 6.03 -1.77 -2.19
CA LYS A 26 6.29 -2.49 -3.44
C LYS A 26 7.39 -1.82 -4.26
N ILE A 27 7.32 -0.50 -4.41
CA ILE A 27 8.30 0.27 -5.18
C ILE A 27 9.69 0.17 -4.54
N THR A 28 9.81 0.38 -3.23
CA THR A 28 11.11 0.32 -2.55
C THR A 28 11.72 -1.06 -2.59
N ARG A 29 10.91 -2.11 -2.50
CA ARG A 29 11.39 -3.50 -2.66
C ARG A 29 11.96 -3.75 -4.05
N ILE A 30 11.22 -3.34 -5.10
CA ILE A 30 11.66 -3.49 -6.49
C ILE A 30 12.90 -2.64 -6.75
N ALA A 31 12.93 -1.40 -6.24
CA ALA A 31 14.08 -0.52 -6.38
C ALA A 31 15.33 -1.08 -5.70
N GLY A 32 15.21 -1.59 -4.48
CA GLY A 32 16.34 -2.18 -3.75
C GLY A 32 16.90 -3.42 -4.46
N ALA A 33 16.03 -4.37 -4.82
CA ALA A 33 16.46 -5.57 -5.54
C ALA A 33 16.98 -5.24 -6.95
N GLY A 34 16.30 -4.34 -7.66
CA GLY A 34 16.67 -3.93 -9.01
C GLY A 34 18.00 -3.20 -9.06
N TYR A 35 18.25 -2.28 -8.11
CA TYR A 35 19.52 -1.55 -8.04
C TYR A 35 20.71 -2.50 -7.80
N PHE A 36 20.55 -3.47 -6.91
CA PHE A 36 21.56 -4.51 -6.68
C PHE A 36 21.84 -5.34 -7.95
N ILE A 37 20.78 -5.80 -8.62
CA ILE A 37 20.93 -6.60 -9.85
C ILE A 37 21.61 -5.79 -10.96
N LEU A 38 21.21 -4.52 -11.13
CA LEU A 38 21.78 -3.64 -12.14
C LEU A 38 23.28 -3.43 -11.93
N ASP A 39 23.73 -3.23 -10.69
CA ASP A 39 25.15 -3.07 -10.38
C ASP A 39 25.95 -4.35 -10.66
N VAL A 40 25.43 -5.52 -10.24
CA VAL A 40 26.05 -6.82 -10.53
C VAL A 40 26.19 -7.05 -12.04
N VAL A 41 25.13 -6.80 -12.80
CA VAL A 41 25.14 -6.97 -14.26
C VAL A 41 26.09 -5.99 -14.93
N ASN A 42 26.07 -4.72 -14.52
CA ASN A 42 26.95 -3.69 -15.06
C ASN A 42 28.43 -4.05 -14.81
N ASN A 43 28.79 -4.45 -13.59
CA ASN A 43 30.15 -4.85 -13.25
C ASN A 43 30.58 -6.10 -14.03
N SER A 44 29.66 -7.07 -14.21
CA SER A 44 29.92 -8.26 -15.03
C SER A 44 30.17 -7.94 -16.50
N ILE A 45 29.48 -6.95 -17.08
CA ILE A 45 29.66 -6.54 -18.48
C ILE A 45 30.96 -5.76 -18.66
N THR A 46 31.31 -4.92 -17.69
CA THR A 46 32.49 -4.04 -17.78
C THR A 46 33.82 -4.76 -17.54
N GLY A 47 33.79 -6.06 -17.18
CA GLY A 47 34.99 -6.85 -16.87
C GLY A 47 35.66 -6.45 -15.55
N SER A 48 35.03 -5.55 -14.78
CA SER A 48 35.40 -5.22 -13.41
C SER A 48 35.14 -6.42 -12.48
N PRO A 49 35.80 -6.51 -11.32
CA PRO A 49 35.45 -7.51 -10.31
C PRO A 49 33.94 -7.44 -10.05
N THR A 50 33.26 -8.58 -10.07
CA THR A 50 31.81 -8.68 -9.75
C THR A 50 31.57 -8.50 -8.25
N ILE A 51 32.35 -7.61 -7.62
CA ILE A 51 32.23 -7.21 -6.23
C ILE A 51 31.32 -6.00 -6.26
N VAL A 52 30.14 -6.16 -5.66
CA VAL A 52 29.17 -5.09 -5.50
C VAL A 52 29.75 -4.04 -4.55
N ASP A 53 29.64 -2.77 -4.92
CA ASP A 53 30.13 -1.67 -4.07
C ASP A 53 29.41 -1.69 -2.70
N GLU A 54 30.13 -1.35 -1.64
CA GLU A 54 29.59 -1.36 -0.27
C GLU A 54 28.37 -0.43 -0.15
N ASN A 55 28.39 0.71 -0.84
CA ASN A 55 27.26 1.63 -0.84
C ASN A 55 26.05 1.02 -1.55
N THR A 56 26.26 0.31 -2.66
CA THR A 56 25.18 -0.38 -3.39
C THR A 56 24.53 -1.45 -2.53
N VAL A 57 25.32 -2.25 -1.82
CA VAL A 57 24.81 -3.25 -0.87
C VAL A 57 24.01 -2.57 0.24
N MET A 58 24.53 -1.50 0.82
CA MET A 58 23.88 -0.80 1.92
C MET A 58 22.53 -0.17 1.50
N ILE A 59 22.50 0.49 0.34
CA ILE A 59 21.29 1.13 -0.21
C ILE A 59 20.25 0.07 -0.58
N SER A 60 20.65 -0.98 -1.29
CA SER A 60 19.74 -2.05 -1.71
C SER A 60 19.14 -2.79 -0.51
N ALA A 61 19.98 -3.18 0.46
CA ALA A 61 19.54 -3.81 1.70
C ALA A 61 18.62 -2.90 2.51
N GLY A 62 18.95 -1.60 2.62
CA GLY A 62 18.14 -0.61 3.31
C GLY A 62 16.75 -0.45 2.69
N LEU A 63 16.66 -0.35 1.36
CA LEU A 63 15.39 -0.25 0.64
C LEU A 63 14.52 -1.50 0.81
N VAL A 64 15.13 -2.69 0.72
CA VAL A 64 14.42 -3.96 0.93
C VAL A 64 13.93 -4.07 2.37
N ALA A 65 14.79 -3.80 3.36
CA ALA A 65 14.42 -3.84 4.78
C ALA A 65 13.29 -2.84 5.10
N PHE A 66 13.41 -1.60 4.62
CA PHE A 66 12.37 -0.58 4.76
C PHE A 66 11.03 -1.04 4.17
N SER A 67 11.03 -1.74 3.03
CA SER A 67 9.81 -2.28 2.44
C SER A 67 9.07 -3.24 3.38
N TYR A 68 9.80 -4.07 4.13
CA TYR A 68 9.23 -5.02 5.08
C TYR A 68 8.74 -4.34 6.36
N VAL A 69 9.45 -3.31 6.83
CA VAL A 69 9.01 -2.48 7.95
C VAL A 69 7.66 -1.81 7.67
N LEU A 70 7.35 -1.48 6.42
CA LEU A 70 6.07 -0.87 6.04
C LEU A 70 4.88 -1.84 6.05
N VAL A 71 5.10 -3.16 5.96
CA VAL A 71 4.04 -4.17 5.87
C VAL A 71 2.98 -4.08 6.98
N PRO A 72 3.32 -4.02 8.28
CA PRO A 72 2.31 -3.89 9.34
C PRO A 72 1.50 -2.59 9.27
N PHE A 73 1.96 -1.58 8.53
CA PHE A 73 1.26 -0.31 8.38
C PHE A 73 0.34 -0.25 7.15
N HIS A 74 0.39 -1.26 6.28
CA HIS A 74 -0.47 -1.34 5.08
C HIS A 74 -1.95 -1.34 5.46
N ASP A 75 -2.30 -2.02 6.55
CA ASP A 75 -3.67 -2.20 6.97
C ASP A 75 -3.91 -1.51 8.31
N LYS A 76 -4.90 -0.61 8.34
CA LYS A 76 -5.36 -0.02 9.60
C LYS A 76 -6.60 -0.76 10.07
N ARG A 77 -6.48 -1.44 11.21
CA ARG A 77 -7.65 -1.94 11.96
C ARG A 77 -8.45 -0.75 12.46
N MET A 78 -9.74 -0.71 12.14
CA MET A 78 -10.68 0.26 12.68
C MET A 78 -11.48 -0.42 13.80
N LYS A 79 -11.70 0.30 14.91
CA LYS A 79 -12.47 -0.23 16.05
C LYS A 79 -13.91 -0.45 15.61
N SER A 80 -14.44 -1.65 15.81
CA SER A 80 -15.88 -1.89 15.75
C SER A 80 -16.52 -1.26 16.99
N GLY A 81 -17.56 -0.43 16.85
CA GLY A 81 -18.29 0.14 18.00
C GLY A 81 -18.74 1.61 17.90
N GLU A 82 -18.13 2.45 17.06
CA GLU A 82 -18.63 3.82 16.84
C GLU A 82 -19.56 3.83 15.63
N LYS A 83 -20.89 3.86 15.89
CA LYS A 83 -22.01 4.02 14.94
C LYS A 83 -21.57 4.09 13.47
N TRP A 84 -21.26 2.92 12.91
CA TRP A 84 -20.90 2.81 11.50
C TRP A 84 -22.10 3.25 10.68
N ARG A 85 -21.97 4.39 9.99
CA ARG A 85 -22.98 4.82 9.04
C ARG A 85 -22.53 4.37 7.66
N ILE A 86 -23.25 3.40 7.08
CA ILE A 86 -23.12 3.08 5.66
C ILE A 86 -23.54 4.35 4.90
N LYS A 87 -22.56 5.07 4.35
CA LYS A 87 -22.82 6.14 3.39
C LYS A 87 -23.07 5.48 2.04
N VAL A 88 -24.34 5.27 1.70
CA VAL A 88 -24.73 4.94 0.34
C VAL A 88 -24.47 6.18 -0.50
N LEU A 89 -23.46 6.14 -1.38
CA LEU A 89 -23.30 7.18 -2.39
C LEU A 89 -24.52 7.09 -3.30
N ASN A 90 -25.37 8.11 -3.26
CA ASN A 90 -26.45 8.21 -4.21
C ASN A 90 -25.84 8.55 -5.58
N MET A 91 -25.76 7.55 -6.46
CA MET A 91 -25.31 7.73 -7.84
C MET A 91 -26.46 8.15 -8.76
N SER A 92 -27.66 8.41 -8.22
CA SER A 92 -28.69 9.12 -8.98
C SER A 92 -28.26 10.57 -9.14
N MET A 93 -27.74 10.89 -10.31
CA MET A 93 -27.79 12.24 -10.85
C MET A 93 -29.27 12.64 -10.96
N ASP A 94 -29.82 13.22 -9.90
CA ASP A 94 -31.02 14.04 -9.94
C ASP A 94 -30.74 15.31 -9.13
N GLU A 95 -31.04 16.45 -9.75
CA GLU A 95 -30.32 17.73 -9.67
C GLU A 95 -30.50 18.60 -8.41
N ASP A 96 -30.95 18.07 -7.26
CA ASP A 96 -31.47 18.96 -6.21
C ASP A 96 -30.69 19.03 -4.89
N VAL A 97 -29.45 18.51 -4.81
CA VAL A 97 -28.63 18.66 -3.59
C VAL A 97 -27.61 19.79 -3.77
N PRO A 98 -27.71 20.93 -3.05
CA PRO A 98 -26.75 22.02 -3.16
C PRO A 98 -25.36 21.52 -2.77
N ASN A 99 -24.40 21.68 -3.68
CA ASN A 99 -23.02 21.29 -3.47
C ASN A 99 -22.39 22.18 -2.37
N PRO A 100 -22.01 21.63 -1.21
CA PRO A 100 -21.48 22.41 -0.09
C PRO A 100 -20.05 22.97 -0.34
N PHE A 101 -19.47 22.72 -1.51
CA PHE A 101 -18.15 23.21 -1.91
C PHE A 101 -18.16 24.28 -3.00
N ARG A 102 -19.35 24.75 -3.41
CA ARG A 102 -19.46 25.98 -4.21
C ARG A 102 -19.93 27.11 -3.29
N GLN A 103 -19.00 28.02 -2.99
CA GLN A 103 -19.27 29.34 -2.40
C GLN A 103 -19.89 30.25 -3.45
#